data_AF-A0A2I0SLN7-F1
#
_entry.id   AF-A0A2I0SLN7-F1
#
_cell.length_a   1.000
_cell.length_b   1.000
_cell.length_c   1.000
_cell.angle_alpha   90.00
_cell.angle_beta   90.00
_cell.angle_gamma   90.00
#
_symmetry.space_group_name_H-M   'P 1'
#
loop_
_entity.id
_entity.type
_entity.pdbx_description
1 polymer ?
#
loop_
_entity_poly.entity_id
_entity_poly.type
_entity_poly.pdbx_seq_one_letter_code
_entity_poly.pdbx_strand_id
1 'polypeptide(L)'
;MPDVPFRTGDAHAKGGRERYGLTPRTRADFAACLREAADPDVPLAGRAARAYLDVAFFHPFDDGNARAALLTLVHVLAREGVVLPEVGPLQTTRYADDPGGAADLAALIGVLDRRRPAPASGHR
;
A
#
# COMPACT_ATOMS: atom_id res chain seq x y z
N MET A 1 -14.43 7.01 15.82
CA MET A 1 -14.85 6.60 14.46
C MET A 1 -15.29 5.15 14.58
N PRO A 2 -16.46 4.76 14.05
CA PRO A 2 -16.85 3.36 14.00
C PRO A 2 -15.86 2.57 13.13
N ASP A 3 -15.56 1.32 13.51
CA ASP A 3 -14.71 0.43 12.71
C ASP A 3 -15.38 0.11 11.37
N VAL A 4 -14.59 0.11 10.29
CA VAL A 4 -15.05 -0.34 8.97
C VAL A 4 -14.88 -1.86 8.91
N PRO A 5 -15.96 -2.64 8.71
CA PRO A 5 -15.87 -4.09 8.68
C PRO A 5 -15.16 -4.57 7.40
N PHE A 6 -14.59 -5.78 7.48
CA PHE A 6 -14.13 -6.49 6.29
C PHE A 6 -15.36 -6.85 5.44
N ARG A 7 -15.27 -6.74 4.12
CA ARG A 7 -16.38 -7.05 3.21
C ARG A 7 -16.92 -8.46 3.42
N THR A 8 -18.23 -8.62 3.27
CA THR A 8 -18.92 -9.92 3.41
C THR A 8 -19.29 -10.55 2.07
N GLY A 9 -19.08 -9.83 0.98
CA GLY A 9 -19.29 -10.29 -0.40
C GLY A 9 -18.13 -9.91 -1.29
N ASP A 10 -18.31 -10.08 -2.60
CA ASP A 10 -17.32 -9.67 -3.59
C ASP A 10 -17.17 -8.15 -3.63
N ALA A 11 -15.94 -7.70 -3.83
CA ALA A 11 -15.65 -6.29 -4.09
C ALA A 11 -15.55 -6.03 -5.59
N HIS A 12 -15.88 -4.80 -6.00
CA HIS A 12 -15.83 -4.38 -7.39
C HIS A 12 -15.02 -3.09 -7.54
N ALA A 13 -14.21 -3.01 -8.59
CA ALA A 13 -13.44 -1.82 -8.90
C ALA A 13 -13.63 -1.38 -10.36
N LYS A 14 -13.13 -0.18 -10.67
CA LYS A 14 -13.13 0.41 -12.02
C LYS A 14 -14.52 0.41 -12.67
N GLY A 15 -15.55 0.75 -11.90
CA GLY A 15 -16.95 0.76 -12.36
C GLY A 15 -17.54 -0.63 -12.59
N GLY A 16 -17.07 -1.65 -11.87
CA GLY A 16 -17.54 -3.03 -11.99
C GLY A 16 -16.75 -3.90 -12.96
N ARG A 17 -15.74 -3.34 -13.64
CA ARG A 17 -14.88 -4.09 -14.59
C ARG A 17 -13.99 -5.12 -13.92
N GLU A 18 -13.68 -4.92 -12.65
CA GLU A 18 -12.86 -5.84 -11.86
C GLU A 18 -13.69 -6.38 -10.70
N ARG A 19 -13.61 -7.69 -10.49
CA ARG A 19 -14.28 -8.41 -9.41
C ARG A 19 -13.22 -9.07 -8.53
N TYR A 20 -13.27 -8.79 -7.24
CA TYR A 20 -12.41 -9.36 -6.22
C TYR A 20 -13.22 -10.37 -5.42
N GLY A 21 -12.98 -11.65 -5.68
CA GLY A 21 -13.69 -12.75 -5.02
C GLY A 21 -13.48 -12.77 -3.52
N LEU A 22 -14.50 -13.15 -2.74
CA LEU A 22 -14.34 -13.51 -1.34
C LEU A 22 -14.28 -15.04 -1.17
N THR A 23 -13.26 -15.55 -0.49
CA THR A 23 -13.23 -16.93 -0.02
C THR A 23 -13.22 -16.96 1.51
N PRO A 24 -13.56 -18.10 2.15
CA PRO A 24 -13.44 -18.23 3.60
C PRO A 24 -12.03 -17.98 4.14
N ARG A 25 -11.02 -18.08 3.27
CA ARG A 25 -9.59 -17.91 3.59
C ARG A 25 -9.10 -16.48 3.41
N THR A 26 -9.77 -15.67 2.59
CA THR A 26 -9.32 -14.32 2.19
C THR A 26 -8.87 -13.46 3.37
N ARG A 27 -9.63 -13.44 4.47
CA ARG A 27 -9.28 -12.65 5.66
C ARG A 27 -8.01 -13.16 6.36
N ALA A 28 -7.86 -14.47 6.45
CA ALA A 28 -6.70 -15.11 7.08
C ALA A 28 -5.44 -14.93 6.22
N ASP A 29 -5.58 -15.12 4.91
CA ASP A 29 -4.49 -14.94 3.94
C ASP A 29 -4.05 -13.45 3.90
N PHE A 30 -5.00 -12.51 3.91
CA PHE A 30 -4.69 -11.08 4.01
C PHE A 30 -3.88 -10.74 5.26
N ALA A 31 -4.31 -11.24 6.42
CA ALA A 31 -3.60 -11.02 7.68
C ALA A 31 -2.21 -11.68 7.68
N ALA A 32 -2.03 -12.81 6.99
CA ALA A 32 -0.72 -13.44 6.84
C ALA A 32 0.21 -12.59 5.96
N CYS A 33 -0.26 -12.15 4.78
CA CYS A 33 0.53 -11.31 3.88
C CYS A 33 0.95 -9.99 4.54
N LEU A 34 0.05 -9.33 5.29
CA LEU A 34 0.42 -8.11 6.01
C LEU A 34 1.51 -8.32 7.08
N ARG A 35 1.55 -9.47 7.73
CA ARG A 35 2.62 -9.80 8.68
C ARG A 35 3.94 -10.04 7.96
N GLU A 36 3.91 -10.74 6.82
CA GLU A 36 5.08 -10.96 5.98
C GLU A 36 5.62 -9.64 5.43
N ALA A 37 4.74 -8.71 5.02
CA ALA A 37 5.11 -7.38 4.56
C ALA A 37 5.80 -6.52 5.64
N ALA A 38 5.69 -6.90 6.91
CA ALA A 38 6.33 -6.20 8.03
C ALA A 38 7.73 -6.74 8.37
N ASP A 39 8.23 -7.75 7.66
CA ASP A 39 9.54 -8.38 7.89
C ASP A 39 10.70 -7.36 7.86
N PRO A 40 11.38 -7.09 8.99
CA PRO A 40 12.41 -6.06 9.08
C PRO A 40 13.65 -6.33 8.22
N ASP A 41 13.85 -7.57 7.76
CA ASP A 41 14.97 -7.91 6.87
C ASP A 41 14.74 -7.42 5.43
N VAL A 42 13.50 -7.03 5.10
CA VAL A 42 13.15 -6.43 3.81
C VAL A 42 13.36 -4.90 3.87
N PRO A 43 14.01 -4.28 2.86
CA PRO A 43 14.14 -2.83 2.79
C PRO A 43 12.80 -2.11 2.93
N LEU A 44 12.77 -0.97 3.64
CA LEU A 44 11.54 -0.21 3.93
C LEU A 44 10.66 0.04 2.69
N ALA A 45 11.26 0.43 1.58
CA ALA A 45 10.52 0.64 0.34
C ALA A 45 9.84 -0.64 -0.18
N GLY A 46 10.48 -1.80 0.00
CA GLY A 46 9.91 -3.11 -0.31
C GLY A 46 8.76 -3.48 0.62
N ARG A 47 8.91 -3.25 1.94
CA ARG A 47 7.83 -3.44 2.93
C ARG A 47 6.60 -2.58 2.59
N ALA A 48 6.82 -1.29 2.32
CA ALA A 48 5.76 -0.35 1.98
C ALA A 48 5.06 -0.70 0.66
N ALA A 49 5.83 -1.08 -0.38
CA ALA A 49 5.28 -1.55 -1.64
C ALA A 49 4.46 -2.82 -1.46
N ARG A 50 4.94 -3.80 -0.69
CA ARG A 50 4.23 -5.06 -0.47
C ARG A 50 2.93 -4.84 0.29
N ALA A 51 2.94 -4.04 1.36
CA ALA A 51 1.74 -3.73 2.12
C ALA A 51 0.68 -2.99 1.28
N TYR A 52 1.11 -2.09 0.39
CA TYR A 52 0.22 -1.45 -0.59
C TYR A 52 -0.43 -2.47 -1.52
N LEU A 53 0.38 -3.36 -2.11
CA LEU A 53 -0.08 -4.37 -3.06
C LEU A 53 -1.02 -5.39 -2.41
N ASP A 54 -0.75 -5.81 -1.17
CA ASP A 54 -1.63 -6.72 -0.43
C ASP A 54 -3.02 -6.09 -0.23
N VAL A 55 -3.10 -4.82 0.21
CA VAL A 55 -4.41 -4.14 0.36
C VAL A 55 -5.12 -3.99 -0.99
N ALA A 56 -4.38 -3.59 -2.04
CA ALA A 56 -4.93 -3.46 -3.38
C ALA A 56 -5.41 -4.81 -3.96
N PHE A 57 -4.76 -5.91 -3.63
CA PHE A 57 -5.11 -7.25 -4.09
C PHE A 57 -6.31 -7.83 -3.34
N PHE A 58 -6.27 -7.83 -2.01
CA PHE A 58 -7.32 -8.46 -1.20
C PHE A 58 -8.63 -7.67 -1.23
N HIS A 59 -8.56 -6.36 -1.52
CA HIS A 59 -9.70 -5.45 -1.55
C HIS A 59 -10.58 -5.62 -0.30
N PRO A 60 -10.04 -5.37 0.91
CA PRO A 60 -10.69 -5.78 2.17
C PRO A 60 -12.04 -5.10 2.47
N PHE A 61 -12.37 -4.00 1.78
CA PHE A 61 -13.56 -3.19 2.02
C PHE A 61 -14.49 -3.15 0.80
N ASP A 62 -15.74 -2.77 1.00
CA ASP A 62 -16.70 -2.59 -0.11
C ASP A 62 -16.36 -1.38 -1.00
N ASP A 63 -15.79 -0.33 -0.40
CA ASP A 63 -15.25 0.85 -1.09
C ASP A 63 -13.99 1.36 -0.38
N GLY A 64 -13.22 2.20 -1.07
CA GLY A 64 -12.08 2.90 -0.50
C GLY A 64 -10.79 2.10 -0.48
N ASN A 65 -10.74 0.92 -1.08
CA ASN A 65 -9.54 0.07 -1.09
C ASN A 65 -8.31 0.77 -1.66
N ALA A 66 -8.45 1.57 -2.73
CA ALA A 66 -7.32 2.36 -3.26
C ALA A 66 -6.81 3.40 -2.25
N ARG A 67 -7.72 4.07 -1.52
CA ARG A 67 -7.37 5.02 -0.46
C ARG A 67 -6.73 4.29 0.72
N ALA A 68 -7.27 3.13 1.10
CA ALA A 68 -6.72 2.29 2.16
C ALA A 68 -5.31 1.80 1.80
N ALA A 69 -5.07 1.34 0.57
CA ALA A 69 -3.76 0.91 0.11
C ALA A 69 -2.72 2.04 0.22
N LEU A 70 -3.07 3.25 -0.24
CA LEU A 70 -2.20 4.41 -0.11
C LEU A 70 -1.94 4.80 1.35
N LEU A 71 -2.97 4.77 2.21
CA LEU A 71 -2.82 5.04 3.63
C LEU A 71 -1.93 3.99 4.33
N THR A 72 -2.05 2.72 3.95
CA THR A 72 -1.19 1.64 4.46
C THR A 72 0.26 1.87 4.05
N LEU A 73 0.53 2.22 2.79
CA LEU A 73 1.86 2.58 2.32
C LEU A 73 2.46 3.72 3.15
N VAL A 74 1.73 4.83 3.28
CA VAL A 74 2.19 6.00 4.03
C VAL A 74 2.35 5.69 5.51
N HIS A 75 1.50 4.83 6.08
CA HIS A 75 1.62 4.38 7.46
C HIS A 75 2.92 3.61 7.70
N VAL A 76 3.27 2.66 6.82
CA VAL A 76 4.53 1.90 6.93
C VAL A 76 5.73 2.83 6.90
N LEU A 77 5.73 3.82 6.01
CA LEU A 77 6.79 4.83 5.93
C LEU A 77 6.85 5.73 7.17
N ALA A 78 5.69 6.22 7.63
CA ALA A 78 5.59 7.12 8.77
C ALA A 78 6.07 6.48 10.08
N ARG A 79 5.90 5.16 10.24
CA ARG A 79 6.44 4.42 11.39
C ARG A 79 7.96 4.47 11.48
N GLU A 80 8.64 4.67 10.36
CA GLU A 80 10.10 4.81 10.27
C GLU A 80 10.52 6.29 10.12
N GLY A 81 9.61 7.24 10.37
CA GLY A 81 9.88 8.67 10.26
C GLY A 81 9.99 9.21 8.83
N VAL A 82 9.57 8.43 7.83
CA VAL A 82 9.56 8.83 6.42
C VAL A 82 8.22 9.44 6.03
N VAL A 83 8.27 10.65 5.47
CA VAL A 83 7.10 11.34 4.89
C VAL A 83 7.39 11.60 3.42
N LEU A 84 6.54 11.07 2.55
CA LEU A 84 6.67 11.29 1.11
C LEU A 84 6.25 12.74 0.77
N PRO A 85 7.09 13.51 0.07
CA PRO A 85 6.74 14.89 -0.31
C PRO A 85 5.63 14.94 -1.37
N GLU A 86 5.51 13.88 -2.18
CA GLU A 86 4.50 13.75 -3.23
C GLU A 86 3.95 12.32 -3.27
N VAL A 87 2.63 12.21 -3.39
CA VAL A 87 1.93 10.93 -3.59
C VAL A 87 1.33 10.78 -4.99
N GLY A 88 1.32 11.85 -5.79
CA GLY A 88 0.82 11.85 -7.17
C GLY A 88 1.43 10.75 -8.05
N PRO A 89 2.77 10.53 -8.03
CA PRO A 89 3.40 9.45 -8.79
C PRO A 89 2.96 8.03 -8.38
N LEU A 90 2.36 7.86 -7.20
CA LEU A 90 1.81 6.58 -6.73
C LEU A 90 0.40 6.31 -7.28
N GLN A 91 -0.27 7.32 -7.86
CA GLN A 91 -1.64 7.22 -8.38
C GLN A 91 -1.68 6.60 -9.79
N THR A 92 -1.02 5.44 -9.95
CA THR A 92 -1.07 4.64 -11.18
C THR A 92 -1.59 3.24 -10.87
N THR A 93 -2.13 2.56 -11.89
CA THR A 93 -2.60 1.17 -11.74
C THR A 93 -1.40 0.26 -11.48
N ARG A 94 -1.50 -0.62 -10.47
CA ARG A 94 -0.49 -1.61 -10.09
C ARG A 94 -1.18 -2.94 -9.81
N TYR A 95 -0.50 -4.03 -10.13
CA TYR A 95 -1.01 -5.38 -9.94
C TYR A 95 -0.08 -6.15 -9.00
N ALA A 96 -0.65 -6.92 -8.06
CA ALA A 96 0.13 -7.66 -7.07
C ALA A 96 0.76 -8.95 -7.63
N ASP A 97 0.22 -9.46 -8.73
CA ASP A 97 0.71 -10.60 -9.49
C ASP A 97 1.72 -10.23 -10.59
N ASP A 98 2.15 -8.96 -10.64
CA ASP A 98 3.21 -8.46 -11.51
C ASP A 98 4.49 -8.20 -10.69
N PRO A 99 5.47 -9.14 -10.67
CA PRO A 99 6.70 -8.97 -9.92
C PRO A 99 7.55 -7.78 -10.39
N GLY A 100 7.52 -7.48 -11.71
CA GLY A 100 8.25 -6.34 -12.28
C GLY A 100 7.63 -5.02 -11.81
N GLY A 101 6.32 -4.90 -11.93
CA GLY A 101 5.56 -3.74 -11.44
C GLY A 101 5.69 -3.52 -9.92
N ALA A 102 5.84 -4.59 -9.14
CA ALA A 102 6.10 -4.53 -7.71
C ALA A 102 7.52 -3.99 -7.40
N ALA A 103 8.53 -4.48 -8.12
CA ALA A 103 9.90 -3.99 -7.99
C ALA A 103 10.02 -2.50 -8.38
N ASP A 104 9.36 -2.11 -9.47
CA ASP A 104 9.29 -0.71 -9.92
C ASP A 104 8.63 0.21 -8.90
N LEU A 105 7.58 -0.28 -8.22
CA LEU A 105 6.92 0.47 -7.15
C LEU A 105 7.87 0.68 -5.97
N ALA A 106 8.60 -0.35 -5.53
CA ALA A 106 9.61 -0.24 -4.49
C ALA A 106 10.71 0.76 -4.88
N ALA A 107 11.19 0.70 -6.12
CA ALA A 107 12.17 1.64 -6.65
C ALA A 107 11.66 3.09 -6.62
N LEU A 108 10.42 3.33 -7.07
CA LEU A 108 9.78 4.64 -7.06
C LEU A 108 9.66 5.19 -5.63
N ILE A 109 9.20 4.39 -4.67
CA ILE A 109 9.10 4.80 -3.26
C ILE A 109 10.49 5.20 -2.74
N GLY A 110 11.52 4.42 -3.02
CA GLY A 110 12.89 4.75 -2.65
C GLY A 110 13.40 6.05 -3.27
N VAL A 111 13.00 6.39 -4.50
CA VAL A 111 13.32 7.69 -5.12
C VAL A 111 12.59 8.83 -4.44
N LEU A 112 11.30 8.68 -4.14
CA LEU A 112 10.48 9.72 -3.51
C LEU A 112 10.95 10.03 -2.09
N ASP A 113 11.35 9.00 -1.33
CA ASP A 113 11.96 9.16 -0.01
C ASP A 113 13.26 9.99 -0.08
N ARG A 114 14.17 9.64 -1.02
CA ARG A 114 15.44 10.36 -1.21
C ARG A 114 15.29 11.81 -1.67
N ARG A 115 14.13 12.21 -2.21
CA ARG A 115 13.88 13.59 -2.66
C ARG A 115 13.55 14.57 -1.54
N ARG A 116 13.64 14.17 -0.27
CA ARG A 116 13.45 15.08 0.87
C ARG A 116 14.33 16.33 0.71
N PRO A 117 13.75 17.54 0.67
CA PRO A 117 14.54 18.77 0.71
C PRO A 117 15.39 18.76 1.98
N ALA A 118 16.66 19.17 1.89
CA ALA A 118 17.44 19.46 3.08
C ALA A 118 16.65 20.47 3.95
N PRO A 119 16.64 20.32 5.29
CA PRO A 119 16.02 21.33 6.13
C PRO A 119 16.63 22.68 5.77
N ALA A 120 15.78 23.68 5.50
CA ALA A 120 16.24 25.04 5.25
C ALA A 120 17.14 25.44 6.42
N SER A 121 18.41 25.69 6.14
CA SER A 121 19.36 26.19 7.14
C SER A 121 18.84 27.53 7.62
N GLY A 122 18.18 27.52 8.78
CA GLY A 122 17.70 28.73 9.43
C GLY A 122 18.87 29.67 9.63
N HIS A 123 18.82 30.82 8.95
CA HIS A 123 19.63 31.97 9.33
C HIS A 123 19.15 32.42 10.72
N ARG A 124 20.13 32.55 11.62
CA ARG A 124 19.96 33.14 12.95
C ARG A 124 19.46 34.56 12.88
#